data_AF-A0A7C5H4M8-F1
#
_entry.id   AF-A0A7C5H4M8-F1
#
_cell.length_a   1.000
_cell.length_b   1.000
_cell.length_c   1.000
_cell.angle_alpha   90.00
_cell.angle_beta   90.00
_cell.angle_gamma   90.00
#
_symmetry.space_group_name_H-M   'P 1'
#
loop_
_entity.id
_entity.type
_entity.pdbx_description
1 polymer ?
#
loop_
_entity_poly.entity_id
_entity_poly.type
_entity_poly.pdbx_seq_one_letter_code
_entity_poly.pdbx_strand_id
1 'polypeptide(L)'
;MTIDVHVKRLDEIFPEEIDEIMEDTMVQLFVVHPATEQEIESVQQEAMRHNGIYYTVPYRLRELSAQKCIGYKIGPDDRIDPDIPEQKAIFVDESDLTPQLEAQLREASLQGIILNPTRIHPKLKHFLLSFGSETLEHFEAEAVASLTMDALVLESGYPD
;
A
#
# COMPACT_ATOMS: atom_id res chain seq x y z
N MET A 1 4.69 1.83 -20.75
CA MET A 1 5.56 2.55 -19.80
C MET A 1 5.34 1.85 -18.48
N THR A 2 6.35 1.13 -18.00
CA THR A 2 6.29 0.42 -16.72
C THR A 2 6.59 1.46 -15.64
N ILE A 3 5.68 1.63 -14.69
CA ILE A 3 5.86 2.53 -13.55
C ILE A 3 6.35 1.64 -12.42
N ASP A 4 7.61 1.81 -12.01
CA ASP A 4 8.15 1.13 -10.85
C ASP A 4 7.63 1.85 -9.59
N VAL A 5 6.97 1.09 -8.71
CA VAL A 5 6.40 1.59 -7.46
C VAL A 5 7.19 1.00 -6.30
N HIS A 6 7.68 1.87 -5.42
CA HIS A 6 8.33 1.43 -4.19
C HIS A 6 7.40 1.66 -3.00
N VAL A 7 7.20 0.61 -2.22
CA VAL A 7 6.31 0.59 -1.06
C VAL A 7 7.17 0.38 0.18
N LYS A 8 7.30 1.41 1.01
CA LYS A 8 8.12 1.33 2.23
C LYS A 8 7.35 1.85 3.44
N ARG A 9 7.57 1.19 4.58
CA ARG A 9 7.24 1.76 5.88
C ARG A 9 8.22 2.88 6.18
N LEU A 10 7.72 4.01 6.64
CA LEU A 10 8.59 5.07 7.15
C LEU A 10 9.27 4.59 8.43
N ASP A 11 10.58 4.41 8.36
CA ASP A 11 11.45 4.35 9.54
C ASP A 11 12.10 5.73 9.74
N GLU A 12 12.87 5.90 10.82
CA GLU A 12 13.51 7.18 11.16
C GLU A 12 14.51 7.65 10.08
N ILE A 13 14.96 6.77 9.20
CA ILE A 13 16.04 7.00 8.23
C ILE A 13 15.47 7.43 6.87
N PHE A 14 14.32 6.89 6.47
CA PHE A 14 13.72 7.15 5.16
C PHE A 14 13.52 8.64 4.80
N PRO A 15 13.09 9.56 5.68
CA PRO A 15 12.98 10.98 5.34
C PRO A 15 14.34 11.63 5.04
N GLU A 16 15.41 11.13 5.66
CA GLU A 16 16.76 11.69 5.52
C GLU A 16 17.44 11.23 4.22
N GLU A 17 17.09 10.03 3.73
CA GLU A 17 17.69 9.43 2.53
C GLU A 17 16.84 9.59 1.26
N ILE A 18 15.63 10.16 1.35
CA ILE A 18 14.65 10.14 0.25
C ILE A 18 15.16 10.80 -1.04
N ASP A 19 15.93 11.87 -0.92
CA ASP A 19 16.55 12.57 -2.05
C ASP A 19 17.59 11.68 -2.74
N GLU A 20 18.44 11.02 -1.96
CA GLU A 20 19.47 10.10 -2.47
C GLU A 20 18.83 8.89 -3.15
N ILE A 21 17.79 8.31 -2.55
CA ILE A 21 17.02 7.21 -3.12
C ILE A 21 16.34 7.63 -4.44
N MET A 22 15.73 8.81 -4.50
CA MET A 22 15.07 9.30 -5.71
C MET A 22 16.06 9.54 -6.86
N GLU A 23 17.27 10.05 -6.55
CA GLU A 23 18.32 10.27 -7.53
C GLU A 23 18.92 8.95 -8.06
N ASP A 24 19.14 7.97 -7.18
CA ASP A 24 19.80 6.71 -7.53
C ASP A 24 18.89 5.70 -8.25
N THR A 25 17.60 5.68 -7.94
CA THR A 25 16.71 4.56 -8.33
C THR A 25 15.92 4.76 -9.62
N MET A 26 15.86 5.99 -10.17
CA MET A 26 14.92 6.37 -11.24
C MET A 26 13.44 6.02 -10.96
N VAL A 27 13.09 5.67 -9.71
CA VAL A 27 11.72 5.31 -9.31
C VAL A 27 10.84 6.56 -9.44
N GLN A 28 9.76 6.40 -10.18
CA GLN A 28 8.87 7.53 -10.51
C GLN A 28 7.84 7.80 -9.42
N LEU A 29 7.55 6.81 -8.57
CA LEU A 29 6.50 6.89 -7.57
C LEU A 29 6.87 6.12 -6.30
N PHE A 30 6.84 6.82 -5.16
CA PHE A 30 6.99 6.27 -3.82
C PHE A 30 5.64 6.30 -3.10
N VAL A 31 5.24 5.18 -2.52
CA VAL A 31 4.07 5.11 -1.63
C VAL A 31 4.55 4.83 -0.21
N VAL A 32 4.26 5.77 0.68
CA VAL A 32 4.67 5.71 2.08
C VAL A 32 3.47 5.36 2.97
N HIS A 33 3.70 4.50 3.95
CA HIS A 33 2.66 4.05 4.89
C HIS A 33 2.92 4.53 6.33
N PRO A 34 2.68 5.82 6.66
CA PRO A 34 2.79 6.32 8.02
C PRO A 34 1.75 5.69 8.95
N ALA A 35 2.09 5.56 10.24
CA ALA A 35 1.28 4.91 11.27
C ALA A 35 0.74 5.87 12.35
N THR A 36 1.41 7.01 12.53
CA THR A 36 1.11 8.01 13.57
C THR A 36 0.82 9.38 12.97
N GLU A 37 0.15 10.26 13.73
CA GLU A 37 -0.12 11.65 13.30
C GLU A 37 1.18 12.40 12.95
N GLN A 38 2.22 12.23 13.78
CA GLN A 38 3.53 12.85 13.56
C GLN A 38 4.19 12.35 12.26
N GLU A 39 4.13 11.04 11.99
CA GLU A 39 4.63 10.49 10.72
C GLU A 39 3.84 11.01 9.53
N ILE A 40 2.51 11.14 9.65
CA ILE A 40 1.65 11.70 8.59
C ILE A 40 2.06 13.14 8.29
N GLU A 41 2.27 13.97 9.31
CA GLU A 41 2.72 15.35 9.13
C GLU A 41 4.08 15.43 8.43
N SER A 42 5.02 14.57 8.82
CA SER A 42 6.34 14.48 8.19
C SER A 42 6.23 14.10 6.70
N VAL A 43 5.49 13.04 6.39
CA VAL A 43 5.22 12.61 5.00
C VAL A 43 4.57 13.70 4.18
N GLN A 44 3.64 14.44 4.75
CA GLN A 44 2.96 15.51 4.03
C GLN A 44 3.93 16.62 3.61
N GLN A 45 4.89 16.95 4.46
CA GLN A 45 5.93 17.91 4.13
C GLN A 45 6.82 17.41 2.99
N GLU A 46 7.27 16.16 3.05
CA GLU A 46 8.07 15.57 1.96
C GLU A 46 7.27 15.43 0.66
N ALA A 47 6.01 15.00 0.75
CA ALA A 47 5.12 14.91 -0.40
C ALA A 47 4.87 16.29 -1.04
N MET A 48 4.91 17.40 -0.29
CA MET A 48 4.86 18.74 -0.88
C MET A 48 6.16 19.14 -1.58
N ARG A 49 7.32 18.65 -1.11
CA ARG A 49 8.64 18.96 -1.69
C ARG A 49 8.94 18.13 -2.94
N HIS A 50 8.49 16.88 -2.99
CA HIS A 50 8.80 15.95 -4.08
C HIS A 50 7.55 15.48 -4.82
N ASN A 51 7.55 15.57 -6.16
CA ASN A 51 6.41 15.19 -6.98
C ASN A 51 6.09 13.68 -6.95
N GLY A 52 7.11 12.85 -6.78
CA GLY A 52 6.98 11.38 -6.81
C GLY A 52 6.50 10.74 -5.51
N ILE A 53 6.38 11.49 -4.40
CA ILE A 53 5.99 10.92 -3.11
C ILE A 53 4.47 11.00 -2.93
N TYR A 54 3.87 9.85 -2.67
CA TYR A 54 2.47 9.65 -2.30
C TYR A 54 2.41 8.84 -1.01
N TYR A 55 1.24 8.82 -0.39
CA TYR A 55 1.12 8.12 0.88
C TYR A 55 -0.29 7.60 1.16
N THR A 56 -0.36 6.64 2.07
CA THR A 56 -1.62 6.23 2.69
C THR A 56 -1.77 6.86 4.06
N VAL A 57 -2.98 6.86 4.60
CA VAL A 57 -3.22 7.24 6.00
C VAL A 57 -3.90 6.08 6.73
N PRO A 58 -3.55 5.76 7.99
CA PRO A 58 -4.29 4.79 8.77
C PRO A 58 -5.78 5.13 8.80
N TYR A 59 -6.65 4.14 8.64
CA TYR A 59 -8.09 4.39 8.49
C TYR A 59 -8.70 5.15 9.68
N ARG A 60 -8.22 4.88 10.88
CA ARG A 60 -8.56 5.59 12.11
C ARG A 60 -8.18 7.07 12.14
N LEU A 61 -7.27 7.51 11.27
CA LEU A 61 -6.76 8.89 11.13
C LEU A 61 -7.14 9.52 9.78
N ARG A 62 -8.14 8.98 9.08
CA ARG A 62 -8.51 9.37 7.69
C ARG A 62 -8.79 10.85 7.49
N GLU A 63 -9.19 11.56 8.54
CA GLU A 63 -9.40 13.00 8.58
C GLU A 63 -8.11 13.80 8.33
N LEU A 64 -6.94 13.21 8.56
CA LEU A 64 -5.64 13.79 8.25
C LEU A 64 -5.23 13.60 6.78
N SER A 65 -6.10 13.06 5.93
CA SER A 65 -5.79 12.88 4.52
C SER A 65 -5.72 14.21 3.75
N ALA A 66 -4.71 14.37 2.90
CA ALA A 66 -4.53 15.53 2.04
C ALA A 66 -4.43 15.12 0.55
N GLN A 67 -4.06 16.06 -0.32
CA GLN A 67 -4.11 15.90 -1.78
C GLN A 67 -3.31 14.69 -2.30
N LYS A 68 -2.14 14.40 -1.72
CA LYS A 68 -1.27 13.27 -2.13
C LYS A 68 -1.53 11.97 -1.37
N CYS A 69 -2.57 11.93 -0.55
CA CYS A 69 -3.03 10.71 0.09
C CYS A 69 -3.85 9.87 -0.90
N ILE A 70 -3.30 8.74 -1.32
CA ILE A 70 -3.89 7.87 -2.36
C ILE A 70 -4.81 6.78 -1.81
N GLY A 71 -4.80 6.56 -0.50
CA GLY A 71 -5.55 5.47 0.11
C GLY A 71 -5.53 5.45 1.62
N TYR A 72 -6.27 4.50 2.18
CA TYR A 72 -6.32 4.25 3.62
C TYR A 72 -5.69 2.90 3.95
N LYS A 73 -4.77 2.89 4.92
CA LYS A 73 -4.23 1.64 5.46
C LYS A 73 -5.12 1.15 6.58
N ILE A 74 -5.59 -0.09 6.48
CA ILE A 74 -6.49 -0.73 7.44
C ILE A 74 -5.68 -1.75 8.26
N GLY A 75 -5.82 -1.67 9.58
CA GLY A 75 -5.32 -2.66 10.53
C GLY A 75 -6.39 -3.68 10.96
N PRO A 76 -6.00 -4.66 11.78
CA PRO A 76 -6.86 -5.79 12.14
C PRO A 76 -8.05 -5.38 13.04
N ASP A 77 -7.88 -4.30 13.81
CA ASP A 77 -8.89 -3.76 14.74
C ASP A 77 -9.74 -2.64 14.13
N ASP A 78 -9.44 -2.22 12.90
CA ASP A 78 -10.19 -1.16 12.25
C ASP A 78 -11.58 -1.67 11.83
N ARG A 79 -12.58 -0.81 12.02
CA ARG A 79 -13.94 -1.07 11.57
C ARG A 79 -14.25 -0.18 10.40
N ILE A 80 -14.55 -0.80 9.27
CA ILE A 80 -14.81 -0.13 8.01
C ILE A 80 -16.23 0.45 8.06
N ASP A 81 -16.34 1.76 7.87
CA ASP A 81 -17.65 2.39 7.74
C ASP A 81 -18.23 2.06 6.35
N PRO A 82 -19.53 1.73 6.23
CA PRO A 82 -20.14 1.42 4.94
C PRO A 82 -20.18 2.64 3.99
N ASP A 83 -20.07 3.86 4.53
CA ASP A 83 -20.13 5.12 3.79
C ASP A 83 -18.74 5.70 3.47
N ILE A 84 -17.70 4.86 3.39
CA ILE A 84 -16.36 5.32 2.99
C ILE A 84 -16.45 6.01 1.62
N PRO A 85 -15.78 7.17 1.45
CA PRO A 85 -15.70 7.81 0.14
C PRO A 85 -15.12 6.83 -0.88
N GLU A 86 -15.91 6.48 -1.90
CA GLU A 86 -15.59 5.47 -2.93
C GLU A 86 -14.29 5.74 -3.71
N GLN A 87 -13.63 6.88 -3.49
CA GLN A 87 -12.54 7.38 -4.32
C GLN A 87 -11.14 6.96 -3.85
N LYS A 88 -10.97 6.42 -2.63
CA LYS A 88 -9.65 6.06 -2.10
C LYS A 88 -9.50 4.55 -1.93
N ALA A 89 -8.39 4.01 -2.43
CA ALA A 89 -8.08 2.60 -2.33
C ALA A 89 -7.78 2.20 -0.87
N ILE A 90 -8.11 0.96 -0.53
CA ILE A 90 -7.76 0.35 0.75
C ILE A 90 -6.43 -0.39 0.63
N PHE A 91 -5.54 -0.18 1.59
CA PHE A 91 -4.29 -0.92 1.72
C PHE A 91 -4.38 -1.76 2.98
N VAL A 92 -4.07 -3.05 2.88
CA VAL A 92 -4.12 -3.96 4.03
C VAL A 92 -2.93 -4.92 3.95
N ASP A 93 -2.22 -5.10 5.06
CA ASP A 93 -1.19 -6.12 5.14
C ASP A 93 -1.84 -7.50 5.25
N GLU A 94 -1.32 -8.52 4.56
CA GLU A 94 -1.89 -9.86 4.66
C GLU A 94 -1.88 -10.40 6.10
N SER A 95 -0.87 -10.05 6.89
CA SER A 95 -0.81 -10.46 8.30
C SER A 95 -1.97 -9.90 9.14
N ASP A 96 -2.58 -8.79 8.70
CA ASP A 96 -3.72 -8.14 9.35
C ASP A 96 -5.08 -8.61 8.79
N LEU A 97 -5.10 -9.40 7.70
CA LEU A 97 -6.31 -9.90 7.05
C LEU A 97 -6.98 -11.04 7.85
N THR A 98 -7.73 -10.66 8.89
CA THR A 98 -8.59 -11.59 9.64
C THR A 98 -9.82 -12.00 8.80
N PRO A 99 -10.44 -13.17 9.06
CA PRO A 99 -11.68 -13.57 8.37
C PRO A 99 -12.83 -12.55 8.51
N GLN A 100 -12.88 -11.83 9.63
CA GLN A 100 -13.84 -10.77 9.89
C GLN A 100 -13.57 -9.54 9.03
N LEU A 101 -12.29 -9.15 8.90
CA LEU A 101 -11.90 -8.03 8.07
C LEU A 101 -12.11 -8.34 6.58
N GLU A 102 -11.74 -9.55 6.14
CA GLU A 102 -11.98 -10.03 4.78
C GLU A 102 -13.47 -9.98 4.41
N ALA A 103 -14.36 -10.35 5.34
CA ALA A 103 -15.80 -10.26 5.14
C ALA A 103 -16.28 -8.81 4.99
N GLN A 104 -15.79 -7.88 5.82
CA GLN A 104 -16.12 -6.45 5.72
C GLN A 104 -15.67 -5.85 4.38
N LEU A 105 -14.43 -6.11 3.96
CA LEU A 105 -13.88 -5.61 2.69
C LEU A 105 -14.68 -6.09 1.49
N ARG A 106 -15.10 -7.36 1.51
CA ARG A 106 -15.92 -7.96 0.46
C ARG A 106 -17.33 -7.35 0.43
N GLU A 107 -17.98 -7.20 1.58
CA GLU A 107 -19.35 -6.67 1.67
C GLU A 107 -19.42 -5.20 1.25
N ALA A 108 -18.42 -4.41 1.65
CA ALA A 108 -18.31 -3.01 1.28
C ALA A 108 -17.94 -2.81 -0.21
N SER A 109 -17.62 -3.88 -0.95
CA SER A 109 -17.23 -3.83 -2.38
C SER A 109 -16.09 -2.83 -2.66
N LEU A 110 -15.18 -2.68 -1.70
CA LEU A 110 -14.06 -1.73 -1.79
C LEU A 110 -12.98 -2.25 -2.74
N GLN A 111 -12.26 -1.31 -3.35
CA GLN A 111 -11.06 -1.59 -4.14
C GLN A 111 -9.82 -1.36 -3.28
N GLY A 112 -8.78 -2.15 -3.51
CA GLY A 112 -7.58 -2.02 -2.70
C GLY A 112 -6.38 -2.83 -3.15
N ILE A 113 -5.38 -2.84 -2.30
CA ILE A 113 -4.10 -3.52 -2.47
C ILE A 113 -3.82 -4.32 -1.19
N ILE A 114 -3.54 -5.61 -1.36
CA ILE A 114 -3.02 -6.48 -0.31
C ILE A 114 -1.51 -6.39 -0.36
N LEU A 115 -0.92 -5.88 0.72
CA LEU A 115 0.52 -5.77 0.92
C LEU A 115 1.06 -7.09 1.50
N ASN A 116 2.30 -7.41 1.16
CA ASN A 116 2.99 -8.61 1.66
C ASN A 116 2.17 -9.92 1.56
N PRO A 117 1.51 -10.20 0.42
CA PRO A 117 0.74 -11.42 0.29
C PRO A 117 1.68 -12.64 0.31
N THR A 118 1.20 -13.73 0.89
CA THR A 118 1.82 -15.07 0.87
C THR A 118 0.91 -16.08 0.18
N ARG A 119 -0.33 -15.69 -0.14
CA ARG A 119 -1.30 -16.51 -0.89
C ARG A 119 -2.28 -15.65 -1.69
N ILE A 120 -3.03 -16.30 -2.57
CA ILE A 120 -4.12 -15.67 -3.34
C ILE A 120 -5.37 -15.52 -2.47
N HIS A 121 -6.05 -14.38 -2.57
CA HIS A 121 -7.31 -14.08 -1.88
C HIS A 121 -8.50 -14.05 -2.87
N PRO A 122 -9.02 -15.20 -3.32
CA PRO A 122 -10.02 -15.26 -4.41
C PRO A 122 -11.37 -14.63 -4.05
N LYS A 123 -11.62 -14.38 -2.76
CA LYS A 123 -12.84 -13.73 -2.27
C LYS A 123 -12.76 -12.20 -2.32
N LEU A 124 -11.55 -11.63 -2.41
CA LEU A 124 -11.29 -10.19 -2.52
C LEU A 124 -11.00 -9.79 -3.97
N LYS A 125 -12.00 -9.96 -4.85
CA LYS A 125 -11.84 -9.80 -6.30
C LYS A 125 -11.48 -8.39 -6.78
N HIS A 126 -11.66 -7.39 -5.93
CA HIS A 126 -11.36 -5.98 -6.19
C HIS A 126 -10.03 -5.53 -5.57
N PHE A 127 -9.27 -6.48 -5.04
CA PHE A 127 -7.96 -6.23 -4.46
C PHE A 127 -6.85 -6.73 -5.38
N LEU A 128 -5.88 -5.85 -5.61
CA LEU A 128 -4.62 -6.21 -6.24
C LEU A 128 -3.67 -6.81 -5.20
N LEU A 129 -2.75 -7.65 -5.65
CA LEU A 129 -1.68 -8.20 -4.82
C LEU A 129 -0.39 -7.44 -5.11
N SER A 130 0.24 -6.95 -4.05
CA SER A 130 1.54 -6.28 -4.13
C SER A 130 2.65 -7.33 -4.07
N PHE A 131 3.45 -7.45 -5.12
CA PHE A 131 4.52 -8.43 -5.25
C PHE A 131 5.88 -7.74 -5.29
N GLY A 132 6.65 -7.91 -4.22
CA GLY A 132 8.09 -7.67 -4.18
C GLY A 132 8.91 -8.94 -4.37
N SER A 133 10.23 -8.77 -4.52
CA SER A 133 11.20 -9.88 -4.61
C SER A 133 11.02 -10.91 -3.48
N GLU A 134 10.80 -10.44 -2.25
CA GLU A 134 10.63 -11.29 -1.07
C GLU A 134 9.30 -12.06 -1.07
N THR A 135 8.21 -11.41 -1.48
CA THR A 135 6.88 -12.04 -1.48
C THR A 135 6.72 -13.10 -2.57
N LEU A 136 7.41 -12.94 -3.71
CA LEU A 136 7.38 -13.91 -4.81
C LEU A 136 7.91 -15.28 -4.39
N GLU A 137 8.85 -15.34 -3.44
CA GLU A 137 9.40 -16.60 -2.92
C GLU A 137 8.36 -17.46 -2.17
N HIS A 138 7.27 -16.85 -1.71
CA HIS A 138 6.19 -17.54 -1.02
C HIS A 138 5.13 -18.15 -1.94
N PHE A 139 5.18 -17.86 -3.25
CA PHE A 139 4.21 -18.38 -4.20
C PHE A 139 4.80 -19.48 -5.09
N GLU A 140 4.03 -20.54 -5.29
CA GLU A 140 4.28 -21.48 -6.37
C GLU A 140 4.16 -20.76 -7.72
N ALA A 141 5.11 -20.98 -8.64
CA ALA A 141 5.15 -20.31 -9.95
C ALA A 141 3.84 -20.49 -10.75
N GLU A 142 3.17 -21.63 -10.59
CA GLU A 142 1.88 -21.94 -11.20
C GLU A 142 0.74 -21.06 -10.67
N ALA A 143 0.78 -20.72 -9.37
CA ALA A 143 -0.20 -19.84 -8.75
C ALA A 143 -0.06 -18.40 -9.29
N VAL A 144 1.18 -17.90 -9.39
CA VAL A 144 1.46 -16.57 -9.97
C VAL A 144 1.09 -16.53 -11.45
N ALA A 145 1.41 -17.56 -12.22
CA ALA A 145 1.10 -17.64 -13.65
C ALA A 145 -0.41 -17.68 -13.95
N SER A 146 -1.23 -18.03 -12.96
CA SER A 146 -2.69 -18.02 -13.08
C SER A 146 -3.33 -16.64 -12.80
N LEU A 147 -2.57 -15.69 -12.25
CA LEU A 147 -3.02 -14.34 -11.99
C LEU A 147 -2.96 -13.50 -13.28
N THR A 148 -3.97 -12.66 -13.48
CA THR A 148 -3.95 -11.65 -14.55
C THR A 148 -2.99 -10.54 -14.19
N MET A 149 -2.22 -10.01 -15.15
CA MET A 149 -1.32 -8.87 -14.92
C MET A 149 -2.01 -7.67 -14.27
N ASP A 150 -3.29 -7.48 -14.56
CA ASP A 150 -4.13 -6.42 -13.97
C ASP A 150 -4.48 -6.64 -12.50
N ALA A 151 -4.04 -7.76 -11.89
CA ALA A 151 -4.20 -8.08 -10.47
C ALA A 151 -2.92 -7.86 -9.65
N LEU A 152 -1.85 -7.34 -10.27
CA LEU A 152 -0.52 -7.28 -9.69
C LEU A 152 -0.04 -5.82 -9.56
N VAL A 153 0.57 -5.50 -8.42
CA VAL A 153 1.39 -4.30 -8.21
C VAL A 153 2.82 -4.78 -7.95
N LEU A 154 3.81 -4.20 -8.63
CA LEU A 154 5.21 -4.56 -8.40
C LEU A 154 5.80 -3.67 -7.32
N GLU A 155 6.39 -4.28 -6.29
CA GLU A 155 7.13 -3.61 -5.23
C GLU A 155 8.63 -3.78 -5.49
N SER A 156 9.37 -2.69 -5.45
CA SER A 156 10.84 -2.77 -5.37
C SER A 156 11.28 -3.06 -3.94
N GLY A 157 12.28 -3.92 -3.72
CA GLY A 157 12.89 -4.19 -2.41
C GLY A 157 14.01 -3.22 -2.02
N TYR A 158 14.34 -2.23 -2.86
CA TYR A 158 15.45 -1.30 -2.61
C TYR A 158 15.30 -0.51 -1.29
N PRO A 159 16.38 -0.17 -0.55
CA PRO A 159 17.80 -0.43 -0.83
C PRO A 159 18.30 -1.83 -0.42
N ASP A 160 17.42 -2.75 -0.01
CA ASP A 160 17.84 -4.08 0.44
C ASP A 160 18.41 -4.96 -0.70
#